data_AF-A0A957M5A0-F1
#
_entry.id   AF-A0A957M5A0-F1
#
_cell.length_a   1.000
_cell.length_b   1.000
_cell.length_c   1.000
_cell.angle_alpha   90.00
_cell.angle_beta   90.00
_cell.angle_gamma   90.00
#
_symmetry.space_group_name_H-M   'P 1'
#
loop_
_entity.id
_entity.type
_entity.pdbx_description
1 polymer ?
#
loop_
_entity_poly.entity_id
_entity_poly.type
_entity_poly.pdbx_seq_one_letter_code
_entity_poly.pdbx_strand_id
1 'polypeptide(L)'
;MNRRDYRYIVLGLGGIGSGAAYWLARTARHDVLGIEQFDLDHVRGGSQDHSRIIRLSYHTPGYVRLAQDAYVAWATLEVDSGEPL
;
A
#
# COMPACT_ATOMS: atom_id res chain seq x y z
N MET A 1 -24.65 0.09 -10.97
CA MET A 1 -24.18 -1.05 -11.80
C MET A 1 -23.63 -2.11 -10.87
N ASN A 2 -24.17 -3.33 -10.90
CA ASN A 2 -23.78 -4.42 -10.00
C ASN A 2 -22.63 -5.22 -10.64
N ARG A 3 -21.43 -4.63 -10.66
CA ARG A 3 -20.25 -5.28 -11.24
C ARG A 3 -19.76 -6.38 -10.31
N ARG A 4 -19.56 -7.59 -10.84
CA ARG A 4 -19.15 -8.77 -10.07
C ARG A 4 -17.80 -9.37 -10.51
N ASP A 5 -17.27 -8.91 -11.64
CA ASP A 5 -15.99 -9.37 -12.17
C ASP A 5 -14.92 -8.28 -12.02
N TYR A 6 -13.74 -8.71 -11.58
CA TYR A 6 -12.56 -7.88 -11.38
C TYR A 6 -11.33 -8.68 -11.81
N ARG A 7 -10.40 -8.04 -12.51
CA ARG A 7 -9.14 -8.69 -12.92
C ARG A 7 -8.21 -8.88 -11.73
N TYR A 8 -8.29 -7.98 -10.75
CA TYR A 8 -7.48 -8.03 -9.54
C TYR A 8 -8.38 -7.86 -8.31
N ILE A 9 -8.20 -8.75 -7.34
CA ILE A 9 -8.86 -8.66 -6.04
C ILE A 9 -7.76 -8.63 -4.97
N VAL A 10 -7.79 -7.60 -4.13
CA VAL A 10 -6.92 -7.47 -2.97
C VAL A 10 -7.73 -7.79 -1.73
N LEU A 11 -7.38 -8.90 -1.05
CA LEU A 11 -8.02 -9.34 0.18
C LEU A 11 -7.19 -8.85 1.37
N GLY A 12 -7.78 -7.96 2.17
CA GLY A 12 -7.13 -7.19 3.23
C GLY A 12 -6.58 -5.87 2.72
N LEU A 13 -6.96 -4.76 3.35
CA LEU A 13 -6.55 -3.38 3.01
C LEU A 13 -5.72 -2.73 4.13
N GLY A 14 -4.94 -3.53 4.86
CA GLY A 14 -3.85 -3.00 5.70
C GLY A 14 -2.73 -2.36 4.87
N GLY A 15 -1.60 -1.99 5.49
CA GLY A 15 -0.54 -1.22 4.82
C GLY A 15 -0.04 -1.80 3.50
N ILE A 16 0.15 -3.13 3.42
CA ILE A 16 0.57 -3.80 2.18
C ILE A 16 -0.57 -3.85 1.15
N GLY A 17 -1.77 -4.24 1.57
CA GLY A 17 -2.92 -4.41 0.68
C GLY A 17 -3.39 -3.10 0.06
N SER A 18 -3.49 -2.04 0.86
CA SER A 18 -3.80 -0.70 0.37
C SER A 18 -2.74 -0.16 -0.58
N GLY A 19 -1.46 -0.39 -0.30
CA GLY A 19 -0.37 -0.06 -1.23
C GLY A 19 -0.52 -0.80 -2.57
N ALA A 20 -0.78 -2.11 -2.53
CA ALA A 20 -0.99 -2.90 -3.74
C ALA A 20 -2.22 -2.42 -4.54
N ALA A 21 -3.34 -2.15 -3.86
CA ALA A 21 -4.56 -1.64 -4.48
C ALA A 21 -4.33 -0.27 -5.15
N TYR A 22 -3.61 0.63 -4.49
CA TYR A 22 -3.23 1.94 -5.03
C TYR A 22 -2.40 1.80 -6.32
N TRP A 23 -1.31 1.03 -6.30
CA TRP A 23 -0.46 0.86 -7.48
C TRP A 23 -1.18 0.13 -8.62
N LEU A 24 -2.02 -0.87 -8.31
CA LEU A 24 -2.85 -1.53 -9.31
C LEU A 24 -3.88 -0.57 -9.91
N ALA A 25 -4.54 0.27 -9.12
CA ALA A 25 -5.54 1.21 -9.62
C ALA A 25 -4.96 2.22 -10.64
N ARG A 26 -3.67 2.56 -10.53
CA ARG A 26 -2.99 3.42 -11.52
C ARG A 26 -2.89 2.80 -12.91
N THR A 27 -2.87 1.47 -13.01
CA THR A 27 -2.68 0.75 -14.28
C THR A 27 -3.97 0.06 -14.74
N ALA A 28 -4.66 -0.63 -13.84
CA ALA A 28 -5.89 -1.38 -14.10
C ALA A 28 -7.17 -0.56 -13.86
N ARG A 29 -7.06 0.68 -13.36
CA ARG A 29 -8.18 1.60 -13.13
C ARG A 29 -9.29 0.94 -12.31
N HIS A 30 -10.46 0.78 -12.90
CA HIS A 30 -11.63 0.24 -12.23
C HIS A 30 -11.57 -1.29 -12.06
N ASP A 31 -10.59 -1.99 -12.62
CA ASP A 31 -10.46 -3.47 -12.59
C ASP A 31 -9.84 -4.05 -11.31
N VAL A 32 -9.81 -3.25 -10.24
CA VAL A 32 -9.30 -3.62 -8.92
C VAL A 32 -10.42 -3.55 -7.89
N LEU A 33 -10.62 -4.63 -7.13
CA LEU A 33 -11.50 -4.67 -5.96
C LEU A 33 -10.67 -4.85 -4.70
N GLY A 34 -10.78 -3.90 -3.77
CA GLY A 34 -10.27 -4.06 -2.40
C GLY A 34 -11.37 -4.57 -1.48
N ILE A 35 -11.07 -5.58 -0.66
CA ILE A 35 -11.98 -6.11 0.36
C ILE A 35 -11.26 -6.09 1.70
N GLU A 36 -11.84 -5.42 2.70
CA GLU A 36 -11.36 -5.44 4.08
C GLU A 36 -12.46 -6.03 4.98
N GLN A 37 -12.06 -6.85 5.94
CA GLN A 37 -12.97 -7.50 6.88
C GLN A 37 -13.51 -6.51 7.90
N PHE A 38 -12.72 -5.49 8.27
CA PHE A 38 -13.07 -4.47 9.23
C PHE A 38 -13.20 -3.09 8.58
N ASP A 39 -13.33 -2.04 9.38
CA ASP A 39 -13.22 -0.66 8.90
C ASP A 39 -11.77 -0.32 8.53
N LEU A 40 -11.57 0.58 7.56
CA LEU A 40 -10.23 1.11 7.29
C LEU A 40 -9.68 1.79 8.55
N ASP A 41 -8.36 1.68 8.76
CA ASP A 41 -7.67 2.19 9.96
C ASP A 41 -8.04 1.50 11.29
N HIS A 42 -8.56 0.26 11.22
CA HIS A 42 -8.82 -0.52 12.42
C HIS A 42 -7.54 -0.87 13.21
N VAL A 43 -7.67 -1.07 14.53
CA VAL A 43 -6.55 -1.48 15.41
C VAL A 43 -6.33 -2.99 15.53
N ARG A 44 -7.04 -3.80 14.74
CA ARG A 44 -7.04 -5.28 14.80
C ARG A 44 -5.94 -5.95 13.96
N GLY A 45 -4.93 -5.21 13.49
CA GLY A 45 -3.93 -5.67 12.52
C GLY A 45 -2.47 -5.54 12.99
N GLY A 46 -1.55 -5.34 12.03
CA GLY A 46 -0.14 -4.99 12.28
C GLY A 46 0.25 -3.57 11.80
N SER A 47 -0.70 -2.84 11.20
CA SER A 47 -0.51 -1.49 10.63
C SER A 47 -0.97 -0.35 11.55
N GLN A 48 -1.49 -0.65 12.74
CA GLN A 48 -1.88 0.32 13.76
C GLN A 48 -0.72 1.22 14.21
N ASP A 49 -1.01 2.28 14.97
CA ASP A 49 -0.02 3.27 15.45
C ASP A 49 0.44 4.23 14.34
N HIS A 50 0.94 5.40 14.73
CA HIS A 50 1.07 6.56 13.84
C HIS A 50 2.36 6.59 13.02
N SER A 51 3.35 5.76 13.32
CA SER A 51 4.66 5.84 12.67
C SER A 51 5.32 4.48 12.46
N ARG A 52 6.18 4.41 11.44
CA ARG A 52 7.04 3.27 11.14
C ARG A 52 8.40 3.76 10.61
N ILE A 53 9.45 3.00 10.91
CA ILE A 53 10.81 3.32 10.44
C ILE A 53 11.04 2.71 9.06
N ILE A 54 11.46 3.54 8.12
CA ILE A 54 12.15 3.13 6.89
C ILE A 54 13.65 3.41 7.06
N ARG A 55 14.51 2.46 6.66
CA ARG A 55 15.97 2.57 6.83
C ARG A 55 16.72 1.91 5.69
N LEU A 56 17.88 2.45 5.33
CA LEU A 56 18.78 1.87 4.32
C LEU A 56 19.77 0.86 4.89
N SER A 57 20.01 0.87 6.21
CA SER A 57 20.98 -0.02 6.84
C SER A 57 20.38 -1.41 7.08
N TYR A 58 20.79 -2.37 6.25
CA TYR A 58 20.47 -3.79 6.38
C TYR A 58 21.71 -4.64 6.07
N HIS A 59 21.84 -5.78 6.76
CA HIS A 59 22.90 -6.76 6.51
C HIS A 59 22.69 -7.53 5.19
N THR A 60 21.46 -7.54 4.66
CA THR A 60 21.11 -8.21 3.41
C THR A 60 21.00 -7.17 2.28
N PRO A 61 21.82 -7.25 1.21
CA PRO A 61 21.79 -6.28 0.12
C PRO A 61 20.43 -6.15 -0.58
N GLY A 62 19.63 -7.22 -0.61
CA GLY A 62 18.27 -7.19 -1.18
C GLY A 62 17.35 -6.21 -0.45
N TYR A 63 17.43 -6.14 0.89
CA TYR A 63 16.62 -5.20 1.67
C TYR A 63 17.08 -3.75 1.52
N VAL A 64 18.38 -3.52 1.27
CA VAL A 64 18.89 -2.18 0.97
C VAL A 64 18.28 -1.66 -0.33
N ARG A 65 18.28 -2.48 -1.39
CA ARG A 65 17.66 -2.11 -2.68
C ARG A 65 16.16 -1.88 -2.53
N LEU A 66 15.47 -2.78 -1.83
CA LEU A 66 14.04 -2.62 -1.57
C LEU A 66 13.72 -1.34 -0.78
N ALA A 67 14.56 -0.98 0.20
CA ALA A 67 14.40 0.25 0.96
C ALA A 67 14.60 1.51 0.09
N GLN A 68 15.57 1.49 -0.85
CA GLN A 68 15.75 2.59 -1.81
C GLN A 68 14.50 2.78 -2.67
N ASP A 69 13.95 1.69 -3.22
CA ASP A 69 12.71 1.74 -4.00
C ASP A 69 11.52 2.21 -3.15
N ALA A 70 11.48 1.83 -1.87
CA ALA A 70 10.45 2.27 -0.94
C ALA A 70 10.50 3.80 -0.72
N TYR A 71 11.68 4.42 -0.61
CA TYR A 71 11.77 5.89 -0.54
C TYR A 71 11.19 6.58 -1.78
N VAL A 72 11.44 6.03 -2.97
CA VAL A 72 10.87 6.57 -4.22
C VAL A 72 9.34 6.42 -4.23
N ALA A 73 8.83 5.27 -3.77
CA ALA A 73 7.40 5.03 -3.66
C ALA A 73 6.71 5.98 -2.67
N TRP A 74 7.33 6.24 -1.51
CA TRP A 74 6.82 7.20 -0.52
C TRP A 74 6.80 8.63 -1.05
N ALA A 75 7.86 9.08 -1.73
CA ALA A 75 7.87 10.40 -2.36
C ALA A 75 6.76 10.54 -3.43
N THR A 76 6.46 9.47 -4.16
CA THR A 76 5.34 9.46 -5.11
C THR A 76 3.99 9.58 -4.40
N LEU A 77 3.81 8.88 -3.28
CA LEU A 77 2.58 8.92 -2.49
C LEU A 77 2.35 10.28 -1.84
N GLU A 78 3.39 10.91 -1.31
CA GLU A 78 3.35 12.30 -0.77
C GLU A 78 2.83 13.27 -1.83
N VAL A 79 3.37 13.20 -3.05
CA VAL A 79 2.91 14.04 -4.17
C VAL A 79 1.45 13.77 -4.54
N ASP A 80 1.06 12.50 -4.65
CA ASP A 80 -0.30 12.13 -5.07
C ASP A 80 -1.36 12.43 -4.02
N SER A 81 -1.02 12.31 -2.73
CA SER A 81 -1.92 12.60 -1.61
C SER A 81 -2.01 14.10 -1.31
N GLY A 82 -0.96 14.86 -1.63
CA GLY A 82 -0.86 16.28 -1.24
C GLY A 82 -0.60 16.46 0.26
N GLU A 83 -0.19 15.40 0.97
CA GLU A 83 0.14 15.41 2.39
C GLU A 83 1.65 15.18 2.58
N PRO A 84 2.28 15.84 3.56
CA PRO A 84 3.67 15.55 3.93
C PRO A 84 3.76 14.20 4.67
N LEU A 85 4.56 13.25 4.15
CA LEU A 85 4.69 11.88 4.64
C LEU A 85 6.12 11.50 5.05
#